data_AF-A0A9R0UZA2-F1
#
_entry.id   AF-A0A9R0UZA2-F1
#
_cell.length_a   1.000
_cell.length_b   1.000
_cell.length_c   1.000
_cell.angle_alpha   90.00
_cell.angle_beta   90.00
_cell.angle_gamma   90.00
#
_symmetry.space_group_name_H-M   'P 1'
#
loop_
_entity.id
_entity.type
_entity.pdbx_description
1 polymer ?
#
loop_
_entity_poly.entity_id
_entity_poly.type
_entity_poly.pdbx_seq_one_letter_code
_entity_poly.pdbx_strand_id
1 'polypeptide(L)'
;MDPPSPAGARPAMSHSSAFLLPSSATPAASADAYAVVVLNQRLPRFAPLLWDRAQVRVCADGGANRVFDGMPELLPGHARDDVRSRYKPDVIKGDMDSVRPEVKEYYSNLGTKIVDQSHDQDTTDLHKCVAFITDNSPGPDKSNLVFNDSYASLSSEH
;
A
#
# COMPACT_ATOMS: atom_id res chain seq x y z
N MET A 1 13.77 -53.81 14.65
CA MET A 1 13.34 -52.53 15.27
C MET A 1 14.27 -51.49 14.70
N ASP A 2 13.83 -50.82 13.62
CA ASP A 2 14.62 -49.75 13.00
C ASP A 2 14.54 -48.48 13.85
N PRO A 3 15.62 -47.68 13.92
CA PRO A 3 15.60 -46.42 14.64
C PRO A 3 14.64 -45.42 13.96
N PRO A 4 13.98 -44.53 14.75
CA PRO A 4 13.09 -43.53 14.18
C PRO A 4 13.88 -42.54 13.31
N SER A 5 13.36 -42.27 12.11
CA SER A 5 13.88 -41.23 11.21
C SER A 5 13.96 -39.88 11.93
N PRO A 6 15.03 -39.10 11.73
CA PRO A 6 15.16 -37.78 12.33
C PRO A 6 14.05 -36.86 11.82
N ALA A 7 13.36 -36.21 12.75
CA ALA A 7 12.35 -35.20 12.45
C ALA A 7 12.98 -34.12 11.54
N GLY A 8 12.38 -33.91 10.36
CA GLY A 8 12.87 -32.95 9.38
C GLY A 8 13.07 -31.57 10.01
N ALA A 9 14.24 -30.97 9.79
CA ALA A 9 14.55 -29.64 10.28
C ALA A 9 13.47 -28.65 9.79
N ARG A 10 12.87 -27.91 10.72
CA ARG A 10 11.92 -26.85 10.37
C ARG A 10 12.63 -25.82 9.50
N PRO A 11 12.02 -25.32 8.42
CA PRO A 11 12.65 -24.32 7.58
C PRO A 11 13.04 -23.11 8.43
N ALA A 12 14.29 -22.69 8.31
CA ALA A 12 14.78 -21.51 9.01
C ALA A 12 14.05 -20.28 8.44
N MET A 13 13.45 -19.48 9.32
CA MET A 13 12.93 -18.17 8.93
C MET A 13 14.11 -17.28 8.55
N SER A 14 14.12 -16.81 7.30
CA SER A 14 15.05 -15.78 6.83
C SER A 14 14.39 -14.41 7.01
N HIS A 15 15.06 -13.50 7.69
CA HIS A 15 14.63 -12.11 7.82
C HIS A 15 15.45 -11.24 6.87
N SER A 16 14.77 -10.48 6.01
CA SER A 16 15.42 -9.54 5.09
C SER A 16 14.93 -8.12 5.35
N SER A 17 15.86 -7.19 5.47
CA SER A 17 15.62 -5.75 5.48
C SER A 17 16.11 -5.09 4.18
N ALA A 18 16.32 -5.88 3.12
CA ALA A 18 16.82 -5.38 1.83
C ALA A 18 15.93 -4.29 1.24
N PHE A 19 14.62 -4.32 1.53
CA PHE A 19 13.66 -3.29 1.14
C PHE A 19 13.94 -1.91 1.75
N LEU A 20 14.84 -1.78 2.73
CA LEU A 20 15.29 -0.50 3.30
C LEU A 20 16.61 0.01 2.71
N LEU A 21 17.40 -0.85 2.07
CA LEU A 21 18.71 -0.48 1.51
C LEU A 21 18.53 0.37 0.25
N PRO A 22 19.40 1.33 -0.12
CA PRO A 22 19.33 2.03 -1.41
C PRO A 22 19.36 1.03 -2.58
N SER A 23 18.63 1.30 -3.66
CA SER A 23 18.57 0.37 -4.80
C SER A 23 19.96 0.24 -5.44
N SER A 24 20.66 -0.88 -5.24
CA SER A 24 21.82 -1.21 -6.06
C SER A 24 21.31 -1.59 -7.45
N ALA A 25 21.82 -0.93 -8.48
CA ALA A 25 21.35 -0.98 -9.87
C ALA A 25 21.47 -2.34 -10.60
N THR A 26 21.38 -3.47 -9.89
CA THR A 26 21.31 -4.81 -10.48
C THR A 26 19.86 -5.29 -10.50
N PRO A 27 19.28 -5.56 -11.69
CA PRO A 27 17.99 -6.22 -11.78
C PRO A 27 18.19 -7.69 -11.39
N ALA A 28 18.07 -7.99 -10.09
CA ALA A 28 17.98 -9.36 -9.65
C ALA A 28 16.63 -9.94 -10.13
N ALA A 29 16.70 -11.09 -10.80
CA ALA A 29 15.54 -11.86 -11.20
C ALA A 29 14.62 -12.08 -9.97
N SER A 30 13.33 -11.77 -10.16
CA SER A 30 12.28 -11.53 -9.16
C SER A 30 12.52 -10.34 -8.23
N ALA A 31 12.21 -9.12 -8.69
CA ALA A 31 11.97 -8.01 -7.78
C ALA A 31 10.79 -8.40 -6.88
N ASP A 32 11.03 -8.57 -5.58
CA ASP A 32 9.99 -8.86 -4.59
C ASP A 32 8.85 -7.83 -4.73
N ALA A 33 7.63 -8.31 -4.91
CA ALA A 33 6.44 -7.47 -4.96
C ALA A 33 6.05 -7.08 -3.53
N TYR A 34 6.36 -5.85 -3.12
CA TYR A 34 5.95 -5.33 -1.81
C TYR A 34 4.64 -4.58 -1.91
N ALA A 35 3.76 -4.81 -0.93
CA ALA A 35 2.64 -3.93 -0.64
C ALA A 35 2.93 -3.16 0.65
N VAL A 36 2.51 -1.90 0.72
CA VAL A 36 2.61 -1.07 1.93
C VAL A 36 1.21 -0.76 2.42
N VAL A 37 0.97 -1.04 3.71
CA VAL A 37 -0.21 -0.59 4.44
C VAL A 37 0.18 0.53 5.38
N VAL A 38 -0.41 1.71 5.22
CA VAL A 38 -0.22 2.84 6.13
C VAL A 38 -1.37 2.88 7.12
N LEU A 39 -1.03 2.70 8.41
CA LEU A 39 -1.97 2.83 9.52
C LEU A 39 -2.06 4.28 9.99
N ASN A 40 -3.04 4.59 10.85
CA ASN A 40 -3.21 5.90 11.47
C ASN A 40 -2.14 6.21 12.56
N GLN A 41 -0.86 6.02 12.23
CA GLN A 41 0.31 6.22 13.10
C GLN A 41 1.32 7.17 12.43
N ARG A 42 2.19 7.79 13.22
CA ARG A 42 3.25 8.68 12.69
C ARG A 42 4.12 7.93 11.68
N LEU A 43 4.44 8.59 10.55
CA LEU A 43 5.28 7.98 9.53
C LEU A 43 6.75 7.91 9.99
N PRO A 44 7.43 6.76 9.80
CA PRO A 44 8.86 6.68 10.02
C PRO A 44 9.63 7.47 8.95
N ARG A 45 10.86 7.91 9.28
CA ARG A 45 11.71 8.69 8.36
C ARG A 45 11.99 8.04 6.99
N PHE A 46 11.92 6.71 6.94
CA PHE A 46 12.17 5.92 5.73
C PHE A 46 10.89 5.62 4.94
N ALA A 47 9.74 6.17 5.33
CA ALA A 47 8.47 5.94 4.64
C ALA A 47 8.51 6.28 3.14
N PRO A 48 9.18 7.36 2.66
CA PRO A 48 9.32 7.62 1.23
C PRO A 48 9.99 6.46 0.46
N LEU A 49 11.00 5.81 1.06
CA LEU A 49 11.71 4.69 0.44
C LEU A 49 10.83 3.45 0.32
N LEU A 50 10.01 3.16 1.35
CA LEU A 50 9.04 2.07 1.30
C LEU A 50 7.98 2.33 0.23
N TRP A 51 7.51 3.57 0.15
CA TRP A 51 6.49 3.97 -0.80
C TRP A 51 6.94 3.80 -2.25
N ASP A 52 8.17 4.23 -2.56
CA ASP A 52 8.75 4.14 -3.90
C ASP A 52 8.98 2.69 -4.35
N ARG A 53 9.11 1.74 -3.40
CA ARG A 53 9.29 0.31 -3.66
C ARG A 53 8.02 -0.50 -3.72
N ALA A 54 6.94 0.02 -3.15
CA ALA A 54 5.68 -0.68 -3.10
C ALA A 54 5.04 -0.71 -4.49
N GLN A 55 4.54 -1.89 -4.89
CA GLN A 55 3.69 -2.04 -6.06
C GLN A 55 2.25 -1.60 -5.76
N VAL A 56 1.81 -1.76 -4.51
CA VAL A 56 0.49 -1.35 -4.03
C VAL A 56 0.63 -0.61 -2.70
N ARG A 57 -0.01 0.56 -2.59
CA ARG A 57 -0.09 1.38 -1.38
C ARG A 57 -1.53 1.49 -0.92
N VAL A 58 -1.78 0.99 0.28
CA VAL A 58 -3.11 1.02 0.91
C VAL A 58 -3.03 1.85 2.19
N CYS A 59 -3.93 2.79 2.35
CA CYS A 59 -4.14 3.49 3.62
C CYS A 59 -5.30 2.86 4.37
N ALA A 60 -5.05 2.47 5.62
CA ALA A 60 -6.09 2.04 6.55
C ALA A 60 -6.74 3.28 7.16
N ASP A 61 -7.88 3.65 6.59
CA ASP A 61 -8.68 4.82 6.97
C ASP A 61 -7.84 6.08 7.27
N GLY A 62 -7.70 6.47 8.54
CA GLY A 62 -6.93 7.62 9.00
C GLY A 62 -5.42 7.56 8.67
N GLY A 63 -4.91 6.43 8.20
CA GLY A 63 -3.60 6.34 7.56
C GLY A 63 -3.44 7.31 6.38
N ALA A 64 -4.53 7.63 5.68
CA ALA A 64 -4.53 8.63 4.60
C ALA A 64 -4.15 10.03 5.11
N ASN A 65 -4.63 10.40 6.30
CA ASN A 65 -4.25 11.66 6.95
C ASN A 65 -2.73 11.69 7.20
N ARG A 66 -2.16 10.56 7.62
CA ARG A 66 -0.73 10.45 7.91
C ARG A 66 0.12 10.68 6.68
N VAL A 67 -0.29 10.13 5.53
CA VAL A 67 0.39 10.39 4.26
C VAL A 67 0.24 11.87 3.87
N PHE A 68 -0.98 12.41 3.95
CA PHE A 68 -1.30 13.78 3.53
C PHE A 68 -0.55 14.87 4.32
N ASP A 69 -0.41 14.67 5.63
CA ASP A 69 0.25 15.61 6.54
C ASP A 69 1.76 15.31 6.66
N GLY A 70 2.11 14.03 6.81
CA GLY A 70 3.45 13.60 7.19
C GLY A 70 4.45 13.47 6.05
N MET A 71 4.04 13.12 4.82
CA MET A 71 5.01 13.04 3.71
C MET A 71 5.64 14.39 3.37
N PRO A 72 4.89 15.51 3.33
CA PRO A 72 5.49 16.84 3.18
C PRO A 72 6.51 17.19 4.27
N GLU A 73 6.31 16.72 5.51
CA GLU A 73 7.27 16.94 6.61
C GLU A 73 8.56 16.16 6.44
N LEU A 74 8.51 14.98 5.82
CA LEU A 74 9.67 14.13 5.56
C LEU A 74 10.51 14.59 4.37
N LEU A 75 9.98 15.48 3.52
CA LEU A 75 10.63 15.98 2.30
C LEU A 75 10.70 17.51 2.31
N PRO A 76 11.40 18.12 3.28
CA PRO A 76 11.55 19.56 3.34
C PRO A 76 12.30 20.06 2.09
N GLY A 77 11.78 21.11 1.46
CA GLY A 77 12.32 21.66 0.21
C GLY A 77 11.48 21.37 -1.03
N HIS A 78 10.46 20.52 -0.92
CA HIS A 78 9.44 20.34 -1.96
C HIS A 78 8.15 21.09 -1.60
N ALA A 79 7.41 21.55 -2.60
CA ALA A 79 6.08 22.12 -2.37
C ALA A 79 5.14 21.05 -1.82
N ARG A 80 4.35 21.40 -0.80
CA ARG A 80 3.52 20.42 -0.07
C ARG A 80 2.55 19.67 -0.98
N ASP A 81 1.96 20.36 -1.95
CA ASP A 81 0.97 19.77 -2.86
C ASP A 81 1.62 18.86 -3.92
N ASP A 82 2.84 19.18 -4.37
CA ASP A 82 3.64 18.28 -5.21
C ASP A 82 3.97 16.98 -4.47
N VAL A 83 4.29 17.07 -3.17
CA VAL A 83 4.52 15.88 -2.34
C VAL A 83 3.22 15.09 -2.17
N ARG A 84 2.10 15.74 -1.82
CA ARG A 84 0.81 15.04 -1.64
C ARG A 84 0.34 14.33 -2.90
N SER A 85 0.49 14.96 -4.07
CA SER A 85 0.12 14.34 -5.35
C SER A 85 1.06 13.20 -5.73
N ARG A 86 2.37 13.31 -5.46
CA ARG A 86 3.34 12.24 -5.66
C ARG A 86 3.08 11.04 -4.75
N TYR A 87 2.74 11.26 -3.48
CA TYR A 87 2.48 10.22 -2.48
C TYR A 87 0.98 9.91 -2.38
N LYS A 88 0.33 9.67 -3.54
CA LYS A 88 -1.08 9.28 -3.64
C LYS A 88 -1.26 7.76 -3.39
N PRO A 89 -2.05 7.33 -2.41
CA PRO A 89 -2.34 5.90 -2.22
C PRO A 89 -3.16 5.34 -3.37
N ASP A 90 -3.02 4.05 -3.65
CA ASP A 90 -3.86 3.35 -4.62
C ASP A 90 -5.27 3.15 -4.05
N VAL A 91 -5.33 2.86 -2.74
CA VAL A 91 -6.57 2.55 -2.02
C VAL A 91 -6.58 3.20 -0.64
N ILE A 92 -7.74 3.75 -0.25
CA ILE A 92 -8.06 4.06 1.16
C ILE A 92 -9.20 3.13 1.56
N LYS A 93 -8.98 2.31 2.58
CA LYS A 93 -9.93 1.27 3.01
C LYS A 93 -10.11 1.30 4.53
N GLY A 94 -11.36 1.15 4.97
CA GLY A 94 -11.75 1.16 6.37
C GLY A 94 -13.19 1.63 6.52
N ASP A 95 -13.64 1.93 7.73
CA ASP A 95 -15.00 2.42 8.00
C ASP A 95 -15.20 3.93 7.78
N MET A 96 -14.14 4.66 7.44
CA MET A 96 -14.14 6.08 7.10
C MET A 96 -14.46 6.99 8.30
N ASP A 97 -14.24 6.52 9.54
CA ASP A 97 -14.54 7.28 10.75
C ASP A 97 -13.37 8.19 11.21
N SER A 98 -12.15 7.90 10.74
CA SER A 98 -10.93 8.59 11.14
C SER A 98 -10.25 9.35 10.02
N VAL A 99 -10.46 9.00 8.75
CA VAL A 99 -10.03 9.85 7.62
C VAL A 99 -10.79 11.17 7.62
N ARG A 100 -10.07 12.29 7.44
CA ARG A 100 -10.72 13.60 7.36
C ARG A 100 -11.43 13.75 6.01
N PRO A 101 -12.65 14.35 5.95
CA PRO A 101 -13.40 14.49 4.70
C PRO A 101 -12.61 15.15 3.57
N GLU A 102 -11.86 16.21 3.86
CA GLU A 102 -11.06 16.93 2.86
C GLU A 102 -9.87 16.11 2.33
N VAL A 103 -9.30 15.23 3.16
CA VAL A 103 -8.21 14.33 2.75
C VAL A 103 -8.76 13.21 1.86
N LYS A 104 -9.90 12.64 2.25
CA LYS A 104 -10.62 11.64 1.46
C LYS A 104 -11.02 12.20 0.10
N GLU A 105 -11.59 13.40 0.06
CA GLU A 105 -11.97 14.09 -1.18
C GLU A 105 -10.76 14.39 -2.06
N TYR A 106 -9.68 14.94 -1.49
CA TYR A 106 -8.44 15.22 -2.22
C TYR A 106 -7.90 13.99 -2.96
N TYR A 107 -7.75 12.86 -2.26
CA TYR A 107 -7.21 11.65 -2.87
C TYR A 107 -8.21 10.99 -3.82
N SER A 108 -9.51 11.03 -3.52
CA SER A 108 -10.56 10.57 -4.44
C SER A 108 -10.50 11.32 -5.77
N ASN A 109 -10.32 12.63 -5.75
CA ASN A 109 -10.21 13.47 -6.95
C ASN A 109 -8.93 13.18 -7.76
N LEU A 110 -7.88 12.66 -7.11
CA LEU A 110 -6.67 12.18 -7.78
C LEU A 110 -6.78 10.71 -8.27
N GLY A 111 -7.94 10.08 -8.11
CA GLY A 111 -8.20 8.71 -8.58
C GLY A 111 -7.80 7.62 -7.59
N THR A 112 -7.62 7.92 -6.31
CA THR A 112 -7.50 6.88 -5.27
C THR A 112 -8.84 6.17 -5.09
N LYS A 113 -8.82 4.83 -5.03
CA LYS A 113 -10.02 4.04 -4.77
C LYS A 113 -10.40 4.11 -3.29
N ILE A 114 -11.59 4.63 -2.99
CA ILE A 114 -12.16 4.62 -1.64
C ILE A 114 -12.99 3.34 -1.47
N VAL A 115 -12.69 2.55 -0.45
CA VAL A 115 -13.42 1.32 -0.10
C VAL A 115 -13.97 1.43 1.31
N ASP A 116 -15.24 1.82 1.39
CA ASP A 116 -15.99 1.99 2.64
C ASP A 116 -16.44 0.64 3.21
N GLN A 117 -16.10 0.39 4.47
CA GLN A 117 -16.46 -0.81 5.25
C GLN A 117 -17.11 -0.45 6.58
N SER A 118 -17.85 0.65 6.64
CA SER A 118 -18.63 1.05 7.80
C SER A 118 -19.65 -0.02 8.26
N HIS A 119 -20.05 -0.92 7.37
CA HIS A 119 -20.92 -2.06 7.69
C HIS A 119 -20.24 -3.20 8.47
N ASP A 120 -18.90 -3.27 8.46
CA ASP A 120 -18.12 -4.29 9.18
C ASP A 120 -17.40 -3.64 10.37
N GLN A 121 -18.02 -3.76 11.54
CA GLN A 121 -17.53 -3.22 12.81
C GLN A 121 -16.75 -4.25 13.65
N ASP A 122 -16.74 -5.52 13.21
CA ASP A 122 -16.10 -6.61 13.94
C ASP A 122 -14.62 -6.78 13.57
N THR A 123 -14.17 -6.14 12.48
CA THR A 123 -12.79 -6.20 12.01
C THR A 123 -12.10 -4.83 11.98
N THR A 124 -10.80 -4.83 12.28
CA THR A 124 -10.00 -3.58 12.25
C THR A 124 -9.60 -3.21 10.82
N ASP A 125 -9.29 -1.93 10.58
CA ASP A 125 -8.84 -1.46 9.26
C ASP A 125 -7.56 -2.12 8.77
N LEU A 126 -6.68 -2.55 9.69
CA LEU A 126 -5.52 -3.35 9.31
C LEU A 126 -5.95 -4.69 8.69
N HIS A 127 -6.86 -5.43 9.35
CA HIS A 127 -7.34 -6.71 8.84
C HIS A 127 -8.02 -6.54 7.47
N LYS A 128 -8.89 -5.52 7.37
CA LYS A 128 -9.54 -5.10 6.14
C LYS A 128 -8.56 -4.84 5.00
N CYS A 129 -7.45 -4.12 5.26
CA CYS A 129 -6.41 -3.83 4.27
C CYS A 129 -5.60 -5.06 3.87
N VAL A 130 -5.25 -5.92 4.82
CA VAL A 130 -4.49 -7.16 4.54
C VAL A 130 -5.34 -8.13 3.71
N ALA A 131 -6.62 -8.28 4.03
CA ALA A 131 -7.56 -9.07 3.23
C ALA A 131 -7.64 -8.52 1.79
N PHE A 132 -7.79 -7.19 1.64
CA PHE A 132 -7.80 -6.56 0.32
C PHE A 132 -6.54 -6.90 -0.50
N ILE A 133 -5.35 -6.77 0.08
CA ILE A 133 -4.11 -7.09 -0.63
C ILE A 133 -4.07 -8.58 -1.00
N THR A 134 -4.49 -9.46 -0.10
CA THR A 134 -4.45 -10.92 -0.32
C THR A 134 -5.40 -11.35 -1.43
N ASP A 135 -6.61 -10.80 -1.46
CA ASP A 135 -7.63 -11.11 -2.46
C ASP A 135 -7.28 -10.57 -3.85
N ASN A 136 -6.46 -9.53 -3.90
CA ASN A 136 -6.05 -8.85 -5.13
C ASN A 136 -4.63 -9.22 -5.57
N SER A 137 -3.86 -9.94 -4.75
CA SER A 137 -2.52 -10.40 -5.14
C SER A 137 -2.62 -11.41 -6.29
N PRO A 138 -1.80 -11.29 -7.35
CA PRO A 138 -1.76 -12.29 -8.40
C PRO A 138 -1.15 -13.56 -7.80
N GLY A 139 -2.01 -14.47 -7.33
CA GLY A 139 -1.60 -15.84 -7.04
C GLY A 139 -1.04 -16.51 -8.30
N PRO A 140 -0.31 -17.64 -8.17
CA PRO A 140 0.26 -18.35 -9.32
C PRO A 140 -0.78 -18.80 -10.37
N ASP A 141 -2.08 -18.74 -10.05
CA ASP A 141 -3.19 -19.12 -10.93
C ASP A 141 -4.18 -17.99 -11.25
N LYS A 142 -3.89 -16.73 -10.89
CA LYS A 142 -4.77 -15.60 -11.23
C LYS A 142 -3.98 -14.47 -11.86
N SER A 143 -3.93 -14.53 -13.19
CA SER A 143 -3.45 -13.46 -14.04
C SER A 143 -4.22 -12.15 -13.79
N ASN A 144 -3.45 -11.08 -13.68
CA ASN A 144 -3.80 -9.69 -14.00
C ASN A 144 -4.46 -8.87 -12.88
N LEU A 145 -3.62 -8.32 -11.99
CA LEU A 145 -3.81 -6.93 -11.55
C LEU A 145 -3.51 -6.01 -12.74
N VAL A 146 -4.47 -5.90 -13.64
CA VAL A 146 -4.52 -4.81 -14.61
C VAL A 146 -5.48 -3.78 -14.00
N PHE A 147 -4.92 -2.73 -13.41
CA PHE A 147 -5.67 -1.50 -13.19
C PHE A 147 -5.93 -0.91 -14.58
N ASN A 148 -7.10 -1.20 -15.14
CA ASN A 148 -7.49 -0.72 -16.45
C ASN A 148 -7.76 0.79 -16.34
N ASP A 149 -6.78 1.61 -16.72
CA ASP A 149 -6.93 3.05 -16.95
C ASP A 149 -7.79 3.28 -18.21
N SER A 150 -9.09 3.04 -18.09
CA SER A 150 -10.03 3.32 -19.18
C SER A 150 -11.28 3.98 -18.63
N TYR A 151 -11.19 5.28 -18.38
CA TYR A 151 -12.23 6.29 -18.66
C TYR A 151 -11.59 7.68 -18.66
N ALA A 152 -10.69 7.93 -19.62
CA ALA A 152 -10.25 9.28 -19.95
C ALA A 152 -10.06 9.36 -21.47
N SER A 153 -11.17 9.40 -22.20
CA SER A 153 -11.35 10.06 -23.50
C SER A 153 -12.68 9.65 -24.11
N LEU A 154 -13.60 10.60 -24.22
CA LEU A 154 -14.53 10.85 -25.34
C LEU A 154 -15.11 12.26 -25.03
N SER A 155 -14.44 13.32 -25.51
CA SER A 155 -14.85 14.14 -26.68
C SER A 155 -16.22 14.82 -26.44
N SER A 156 -16.27 16.11 -26.12
CA SER A 156 -16.33 17.20 -27.12
C SER A 156 -17.14 16.80 -28.35
N GLU A 157 -18.36 17.35 -28.45
CA GLU A 157 -19.07 17.84 -29.64
C GLU A 157 -20.60 17.75 -29.45
N HIS A 158 -21.20 18.85 -28.99
CA HIS A 158 -22.32 19.60 -29.58
C HIS A 158 -22.89 20.57 -28.54
#